data_AF-A0A4Y2SQ95-F1
#
_entry.id   AF-A0A4Y2SQ95-F1
#
_cell.length_a   1.000
_cell.length_b   1.000
_cell.length_c   1.000
_cell.angle_alpha   90.00
_cell.angle_beta   90.00
_cell.angle_gamma   90.00
#
_symmetry.space_group_name_H-M   'P 1'
#
loop_
_entity.id
_entity.type
_entity.pdbx_description
1 polymer ?
#
loop_
_entity_poly.entity_id
_entity_poly.type
_entity_poly.pdbx_seq_one_letter_code
_entity_poly.pdbx_strand_id
1 'polypeptide(L)'
;MCNSLKLFLQCVENPTCQEIRDVLDAASFQIGVENKLYSREQNKDSVIFRGRVRVQFKNDDGSVVNPKFETRKDLLEYVAETIPKLKSRTQSKSTDQPQNVQNAKKGNKKKRR
;
A
#
# COMPACT_ATOMS: atom_id res chain seq x y z
N MET A 1 -14.50 16.02 29.54
CA MET A 1 -14.10 14.79 28.85
C MET A 1 -14.87 14.71 27.54
N CYS A 2 -14.30 15.21 26.44
CA CYS A 2 -14.97 15.17 25.14
C CYS A 2 -13.95 14.70 24.09
N ASN A 3 -13.63 13.41 24.11
CA ASN A 3 -12.85 12.75 23.05
C ASN A 3 -13.80 12.26 21.95
N SER A 4 -14.75 13.10 21.51
CA SER A 4 -15.77 12.74 20.52
C SER A 4 -15.61 13.46 19.18
N LEU A 5 -14.40 13.96 18.89
CA LEU A 5 -14.08 14.61 17.60
C LEU A 5 -12.80 14.09 16.97
N LYS A 6 -12.41 12.84 17.26
CA LYS A 6 -11.45 12.12 16.40
C LYS A 6 -12.22 11.40 15.29
N LEU A 7 -13.06 12.16 14.59
CA LEU A 7 -13.84 11.68 13.47
C LEU A 7 -13.16 12.18 12.19
N PHE A 8 -12.58 11.24 11.43
CA PHE A 8 -12.52 11.24 9.95
C PHE A 8 -11.31 11.75 9.15
N LEU A 9 -10.10 11.99 9.69
CA LEU A 9 -9.02 12.55 8.84
C LEU A 9 -7.62 11.94 9.03
N GLN A 10 -7.51 10.68 9.46
CA GLN A 10 -6.22 10.00 9.42
C GLN A 10 -6.00 9.39 8.03
N CYS A 11 -5.41 10.18 7.16
CA CYS A 11 -4.92 9.75 5.85
C CYS A 11 -3.40 9.68 5.88
N VAL A 12 -2.82 8.80 5.06
CA VAL A 12 -1.38 8.67 4.90
C VAL A 12 -1.00 9.19 3.53
N GLU A 13 0.13 9.89 3.46
CA GLU A 13 0.65 10.40 2.18
C GLU A 13 1.22 9.25 1.34
N ASN A 14 0.75 9.13 0.09
CA ASN A 14 1.25 8.16 -0.90
C ASN A 14 1.42 6.72 -0.35
N PRO A 15 0.38 6.08 0.23
CA PRO A 15 0.50 4.72 0.76
C PRO A 15 0.68 3.73 -0.40
N THR A 16 1.61 2.79 -0.24
CA THR A 16 1.84 1.74 -1.24
C THR A 16 1.06 0.48 -0.90
N CYS A 17 0.70 -0.32 -1.91
CA CYS A 17 0.00 -1.58 -1.70
C CYS A 17 0.82 -2.58 -0.85
N GLN A 18 2.15 -2.49 -0.89
CA GLN A 18 3.04 -3.33 -0.07
C GLN A 18 2.97 -2.92 1.41
N GLU A 19 3.03 -1.63 1.73
CA GLU A 19 2.89 -1.15 3.11
C GLU A 19 1.56 -1.59 3.73
N ILE A 20 0.47 -1.48 2.96
CA ILE A 20 -0.87 -1.92 3.42
C ILE A 20 -0.86 -3.43 3.68
N ARG A 21 -0.23 -4.22 2.80
CA ARG A 21 -0.10 -5.67 3.00
C ARG A 21 0.67 -5.99 4.28
N ASP A 22 1.84 -5.39 4.48
CA ASP A 22 2.71 -5.68 5.63
C ASP A 22 2.03 -5.37 6.96
N VAL A 23 1.28 -4.27 7.04
CA VAL A 23 0.50 -3.91 8.24
C VAL A 23 -0.60 -4.93 8.51
N LEU A 24 -1.30 -5.38 7.47
CA LEU A 24 -2.37 -6.35 7.63
C LEU A 24 -1.86 -7.75 7.94
N ASP A 25 -0.69 -8.11 7.40
CA ASP A 25 0.00 -9.37 7.67
C ASP A 25 0.45 -9.42 9.13
N ALA A 26 1.01 -8.30 9.64
CA ALA A 26 1.33 -8.14 11.05
C ALA A 26 0.09 -8.23 11.97
N ALA A 27 -1.09 -7.83 11.47
CA ALA A 27 -2.36 -7.99 12.16
C ALA A 27 -2.99 -9.38 12.02
N SER A 28 -2.28 -10.34 11.41
CA SER A 28 -2.66 -11.75 11.23
C SER A 28 -3.93 -11.95 10.39
N PHE A 29 -4.18 -11.08 9.42
CA PHE A 29 -5.26 -11.26 8.46
C PHE A 29 -4.84 -12.15 7.28
N GLN A 30 -5.79 -12.93 6.74
CA GLN A 30 -5.60 -13.63 5.46
C GLN A 30 -5.73 -12.63 4.31
N ILE A 31 -4.67 -12.49 3.52
CA ILE A 31 -4.53 -11.44 2.50
C ILE A 31 -4.19 -12.03 1.13
N GLY A 32 -4.84 -11.52 0.09
CA GLY A 32 -4.47 -11.75 -1.31
C GLY A 32 -4.14 -10.44 -2.02
N VAL A 33 -2.99 -10.35 -2.69
CA VAL A 33 -2.60 -9.17 -3.47
C VAL A 33 -2.87 -9.43 -4.95
N GLU A 34 -3.68 -8.58 -5.56
CA GLU A 34 -3.98 -8.62 -6.99
C GLU A 34 -3.35 -7.44 -7.73
N ASN A 35 -2.86 -7.69 -8.94
CA ASN A 35 -2.24 -6.67 -9.78
C ASN A 35 -3.30 -5.89 -10.60
N LYS A 36 -4.21 -5.18 -9.92
CA LYS A 36 -5.31 -4.41 -10.52
C LYS A 36 -5.18 -2.91 -10.26
N LEU A 37 -5.69 -2.11 -11.17
CA LEU A 37 -5.71 -0.65 -11.09
C LEU A 37 -7.09 -0.14 -10.64
N TYR A 38 -7.12 0.86 -9.78
CA TYR A 38 -8.36 1.53 -9.40
C TYR A 38 -8.89 2.41 -10.54
N SER A 39 -10.19 2.35 -10.82
CA SER A 39 -10.77 2.98 -12.02
C SER A 39 -10.65 4.51 -12.06
N ARG A 40 -10.56 5.17 -10.90
CA ARG A 40 -10.39 6.63 -10.80
C ARG A 40 -8.94 7.08 -10.73
N GLU A 41 -7.99 6.14 -10.75
CA GLU A 41 -6.57 6.47 -10.71
C GLU A 41 -6.13 7.09 -12.04
N GLN A 42 -5.51 8.26 -11.97
CA GLN A 42 -5.10 9.02 -13.16
C GLN A 42 -3.80 8.45 -13.76
N ASN A 43 -2.88 8.02 -12.90
CA ASN A 43 -1.56 7.52 -13.30
C ASN A 43 -1.61 6.00 -13.52
N LYS A 44 -1.91 5.60 -14.76
CA LYS A 44 -2.10 4.18 -15.13
C LYS A 44 -0.78 3.43 -15.37
N ASP A 45 0.30 4.14 -15.64
CA ASP A 45 1.58 3.57 -16.10
C ASP A 45 2.54 3.25 -14.95
N SER A 46 2.38 3.91 -13.80
CA SER A 46 3.26 3.70 -12.65
C SER A 46 2.87 2.44 -11.87
N VAL A 47 3.83 1.53 -11.74
CA VAL A 47 3.71 0.28 -10.97
C VAL A 47 3.33 0.51 -9.50
N ILE A 48 3.65 1.69 -8.96
CA ILE A 48 3.45 2.05 -7.55
C ILE A 48 1.96 2.23 -7.19
N PHE A 49 1.15 2.78 -8.09
CA PHE A 49 -0.30 2.97 -7.88
C PHE A 49 -1.14 1.76 -8.30
N ARG A 50 -0.47 0.68 -8.72
CA ARG A 50 -1.11 -0.55 -9.13
C ARG A 50 -1.09 -1.56 -7.99
N GLY A 51 -2.28 -2.02 -7.61
CA GLY A 51 -2.44 -3.09 -6.63
C GLY A 51 -3.80 -3.02 -5.94
N ARG A 52 -4.36 -4.20 -5.65
CA ARG A 52 -5.58 -4.35 -4.87
C ARG A 52 -5.35 -5.40 -3.80
N VAL A 53 -5.55 -4.99 -2.55
CA VAL A 53 -5.47 -5.89 -1.40
C VAL A 53 -6.86 -6.47 -1.13
N ARG A 54 -6.95 -7.79 -1.08
CA ARG A 54 -8.14 -8.53 -0.62
C ARG A 54 -7.88 -9.01 0.80
N VAL A 55 -8.86 -8.79 1.67
CA VAL A 55 -8.79 -9.15 3.08
C VAL A 55 -9.98 -10.02 3.40
N GLN A 56 -9.74 -11.13 4.10
CA GLN A 56 -10.78 -11.96 4.67
C GLN A 56 -11.18 -11.42 6.05
N PHE A 57 -12.44 -11.03 6.21
CA PHE A 57 -13.00 -10.57 7.49
C PHE A 57 -13.67 -11.69 8.28
N LYS A 58 -14.26 -12.64 7.57
CA LYS A 58 -14.99 -13.77 8.13
C LYS A 58 -14.41 -15.06 7.60
N ASN A 59 -14.28 -16.03 8.48
CA ASN A 59 -13.96 -17.40 8.11
C ASN A 59 -15.18 -18.07 7.49
N ASP A 60 -14.98 -19.25 6.91
CA ASP A 60 -16.04 -20.04 6.29
C ASP A 60 -17.14 -20.43 7.30
N ASP A 61 -16.77 -20.54 8.59
CA ASP A 61 -17.68 -20.80 9.71
C ASP A 61 -18.49 -19.56 10.15
N GLY A 62 -18.31 -18.42 9.47
CA GLY A 62 -19.00 -17.16 9.79
C GLY A 62 -18.42 -16.40 11.00
N SER A 63 -17.41 -16.96 11.69
CA SER A 63 -16.67 -16.29 12.75
C SER A 63 -15.84 -15.13 12.21
N VAL A 64 -15.72 -14.05 13.00
CA VAL A 64 -14.88 -12.91 12.64
C VAL A 64 -13.42 -13.28 12.88
N VAL A 65 -12.56 -13.06 11.89
CA VAL A 65 -11.12 -13.38 11.95
C VAL A 65 -10.45 -12.67 13.13
N ASN A 66 -10.82 -11.41 13.36
CA ASN A 66 -10.34 -10.62 14.49
C ASN A 66 -11.46 -9.75 15.06
N PRO A 67 -11.90 -9.97 16.31
CA PRO A 67 -13.01 -9.21 16.90
C PRO A 67 -12.69 -7.73 17.09
N LYS A 68 -11.41 -7.33 17.00
CA LYS A 68 -11.00 -5.92 17.06
C LYS A 68 -11.43 -5.11 15.83
N PHE A 69 -11.74 -5.79 14.73
CA PHE A 69 -12.05 -5.16 13.45
C PHE A 69 -13.40 -5.67 12.93
N GLU A 70 -14.47 -5.02 13.38
CA GLU A 70 -15.83 -5.38 12.97
C GLU A 70 -16.19 -4.78 11.62
N THR A 71 -15.73 -3.55 11.34
CA THR A 71 -16.03 -2.86 10.08
C THR A 71 -14.79 -2.69 9.21
N ARG A 72 -15.03 -2.50 7.91
CA ARG A 72 -13.96 -2.15 6.95
C ARG A 72 -13.34 -0.79 7.27
N LYS A 73 -14.07 0.12 7.92
CA LYS A 73 -13.58 1.44 8.29
C LYS A 73 -12.52 1.34 9.39
N ASP A 74 -12.77 0.51 10.40
CA ASP A 74 -11.84 0.30 11.52
C ASP A 74 -10.49 -0.24 11.04
N LEU A 75 -10.52 -1.16 10.06
CA LEU A 75 -9.30 -1.68 9.43
C LEU A 75 -8.55 -0.59 8.65
N LEU A 76 -9.25 0.24 7.88
CA LEU A 76 -8.63 1.34 7.14
C LEU A 76 -8.02 2.39 8.08
N GLU A 77 -8.69 2.69 9.19
CA GLU A 77 -8.17 3.61 10.20
C GLU A 77 -6.91 3.05 10.85
N TYR A 78 -6.92 1.78 11.25
CA TYR A 78 -5.74 1.11 11.80
C TYR A 78 -4.54 1.10 10.85
N VAL A 79 -4.79 0.84 9.56
CA VAL A 79 -3.77 0.92 8.52
C VAL A 79 -3.20 2.34 8.44
N ALA A 80 -4.07 3.36 8.43
CA ALA A 80 -3.63 4.75 8.40
C ALA A 80 -2.82 5.18 9.65
N GLU A 81 -3.13 4.63 10.83
CA GLU A 81 -2.36 4.90 12.06
C GLU A 81 -1.01 4.17 12.11
N THR A 82 -0.89 3.05 11.41
CA THR A 82 0.26 2.14 11.52
C THR A 82 1.29 2.38 10.42
N ILE A 83 0.89 2.72 9.18
CA ILE A 83 1.82 2.97 8.06
C ILE A 83 2.88 4.04 8.41
N PRO A 84 2.56 5.20 9.01
CA PRO A 84 3.57 6.20 9.35
C PRO A 84 4.62 5.72 10.37
N LYS A 85 4.29 4.68 11.15
CA LYS A 85 5.17 4.09 12.16
C LYS A 85 6.06 2.97 11.58
N LEU A 86 5.86 2.58 10.32
CA LEU A 86 6.66 1.55 9.68
C LEU A 86 8.13 1.98 9.58
N LYS A 87 9.03 1.02 9.74
CA LYS A 87 10.49 1.22 9.61
C LYS A 87 10.88 1.67 8.20
N SER A 88 10.16 1.21 7.18
CA SER A 88 10.36 1.59 5.77
C SER A 88 10.22 3.10 5.54
N ARG A 89 9.34 3.79 6.27
CA ARG A 89 9.08 5.24 6.19
C ARG A 89 10.04 6.07 7.05
N THR A 90 10.44 5.56 8.20
CA THR A 90 11.32 6.30 9.12
C THR A 90 12.78 6.31 8.66
N GLN A 91 13.19 5.33 7.85
CA GLN A 91 14.56 5.22 7.33
C GLN A 91 14.78 5.86 5.95
N SER A 92 13.71 6.33 5.29
CA SER A 92 13.74 6.89 3.93
C SER A 92 13.95 8.41 3.86
N LYS A 93 14.39 9.07 4.96
CA LYS A 93 14.98 10.43 4.87
C LYS A 93 16.36 10.47 4.20
N SER A 94 16.86 9.33 3.76
CA SER A 94 18.07 9.22 2.95
C SER A 94 17.82 8.20 1.86
N THR A 95 17.30 8.64 0.72
CA THR A 95 17.69 8.26 -0.65
C THR A 95 16.59 8.76 -1.60
N ASP A 96 16.85 9.90 -2.26
CA ASP A 96 16.29 10.17 -3.59
C ASP A 96 16.49 8.93 -4.45
N GLN A 97 15.43 8.17 -4.74
CA GLN A 97 15.46 7.13 -5.76
C GLN A 97 15.06 7.79 -7.09
N PRO A 98 16.02 8.05 -8.00
CA PRO A 98 15.67 8.47 -9.35
C PRO A 98 14.95 7.32 -10.05
N GLN A 99 13.92 7.68 -10.81
CA GLN A 99 13.21 6.80 -11.72
C GLN A 99 14.20 6.00 -12.55
N ASN A 100 14.28 4.69 -12.29
CA ASN A 100 15.11 3.76 -13.05
C ASN A 100 14.48 3.54 -14.42
N VAL A 101 14.82 4.41 -15.37
CA VAL A 101 14.48 4.26 -16.80
C VAL A 101 15.45 3.24 -17.40
N GLN A 102 15.15 1.95 -17.23
CA GLN A 102 15.82 0.89 -17.97
C GLN A 102 15.15 0.75 -19.34
N ASN A 103 15.70 1.39 -20.38
CA ASN A 103 15.77 0.73 -21.68
C ASN A 103 16.71 1.40 -22.69
N ALA A 104 17.23 0.54 -23.57
CA ALA A 104 17.93 0.82 -24.83
C ALA A 104 19.43 1.19 -24.75
N LYS A 105 20.24 0.16 -24.47
CA LYS A 105 21.51 -0.04 -25.20
C LYS A 105 21.20 -0.10 -26.70
N LYS A 106 21.56 0.93 -27.47
CA LYS A 106 22.01 0.77 -28.87
C LYS A 106 22.88 1.96 -29.29
N GLY A 107 24.12 1.95 -28.80
CA GLY A 107 25.16 2.88 -29.24
C GLY A 107 26.01 2.31 -30.37
N ASN A 108 26.26 3.17 -31.35
CA ASN A 108 27.40 3.23 -32.28
C ASN A 108 27.48 2.31 -33.52
N LYS A 109 27.02 2.88 -34.65
CA LYS A 109 27.88 3.46 -35.70
C LYS A 109 29.28 2.85 -35.82
N LYS A 110 29.49 1.95 -36.79
CA LYS A 110 30.83 1.56 -37.27
C LYS A 110 31.05 2.16 -38.66
N LYS A 111 32.05 3.03 -38.78
CA LYS A 111 32.49 3.72 -40.01
C LYS A 111 33.75 3.02 -40.56
N ARG A 112 33.76 2.80 -41.88
CA ARG A 112 34.90 2.58 -42.82
C ARG A 112 35.73 1.28 -42.72
N ARG A 113 35.73 0.51 -43.81
CA ARG A 113 36.87 0.35 -44.75
C ARG A 113 36.32 0.43 -46.17
#